data_AF-A0A1C5PZL3-F1
#
_entry.id   AF-A0A1C5PZL3-F1
#
_cell.length_a   1.000
_cell.length_b   1.000
_cell.length_c   1.000
_cell.angle_alpha   90.00
_cell.angle_beta   90.00
_cell.angle_gamma   90.00
#
_symmetry.space_group_name_H-M   'P 1'
#
loop_
_entity.id
_entity.type
_entity.pdbx_description
1 polymer ?
#
loop_
_entity_poly.entity_id
_entity_poly.type
_entity_poly.pdbx_seq_one_letter_code
_entity_poly.pdbx_strand_id
1 'polypeptide(L)'
;MRILIYLLLLPLMVVVVACGGKKGVSDKESVLATMDSVDAHGLQRMQTSKSETDFKFKGKDYHSIVSRTPDESLPHIKNEMGDTYVDNKIVLRLMRGNEKVFDKTFTKNDFSSVVDAKFLSNSILEGIVYDKITSQGIVYAASVCYPQTDLYMPLSITITSDGKMNIKKVDMLEEEYDDIPSN
;
A
#
# COMPACT_ATOMS: atom_id res chain seq x y z
N MET A 1 45.61 -69.28 21.17
CA MET A 1 45.59 -68.88 19.74
C MET A 1 44.27 -69.36 19.13
N ARG A 2 43.76 -68.71 18.08
CA ARG A 2 42.44 -69.05 17.45
C ARG A 2 42.67 -69.93 16.22
N ILE A 3 41.89 -70.99 16.02
CA ILE A 3 41.87 -71.77 14.77
C ILE A 3 40.60 -72.64 14.68
N LEU A 4 39.97 -72.69 13.49
CA LEU A 4 38.92 -73.60 12.99
C LEU A 4 37.64 -73.80 13.86
N ILE A 5 36.45 -73.31 13.45
CA ILE A 5 35.54 -73.86 12.41
C ILE A 5 34.96 -75.24 12.77
N TYR A 6 33.63 -75.33 12.89
CA TYR A 6 32.73 -76.33 12.28
C TYR A 6 31.25 -76.08 12.70
N LEU A 7 30.30 -76.80 12.06
CA LEU A 7 28.84 -76.86 12.31
C LEU A 7 28.02 -75.57 12.01
N LEU A 8 26.78 -75.66 11.49
CA LEU A 8 26.11 -76.71 10.70
C LEU A 8 24.95 -76.08 9.87
N LEU A 9 24.35 -76.84 8.96
CA LEU A 9 23.12 -76.51 8.23
C LEU A 9 21.89 -76.37 9.15
N LEU A 10 20.98 -75.45 8.79
CA LEU A 10 19.63 -75.69 8.23
C LEU A 10 18.57 -74.69 8.77
N PRO A 11 17.68 -74.10 7.93
CA PRO A 11 16.72 -73.09 8.37
C PRO A 11 15.32 -73.66 8.67
N LEU A 12 14.53 -72.95 9.50
CA LEU A 12 13.07 -73.07 9.52
C LEU A 12 12.40 -71.71 9.88
N MET A 13 11.10 -71.59 9.63
CA MET A 13 10.36 -70.32 9.50
C MET A 13 9.08 -70.32 10.36
N VAL A 14 8.52 -69.12 10.63
CA VAL A 14 7.26 -68.83 11.39
C VAL A 14 7.25 -69.35 12.85
N VAL A 15 6.46 -68.88 13.83
CA VAL A 15 5.35 -67.89 13.99
C VAL A 15 5.56 -67.13 15.33
N VAL A 16 4.79 -66.13 15.81
CA VAL A 16 3.47 -65.59 15.41
C VAL A 16 3.61 -64.17 14.80
N VAL A 17 3.07 -63.01 15.23
CA VAL A 17 2.21 -62.53 16.35
C VAL A 17 1.20 -61.50 15.79
N ALA A 18 0.01 -61.37 16.39
CA ALA A 18 -1.04 -60.43 15.97
C ALA A 18 -1.64 -59.63 17.15
N CYS A 19 -2.12 -58.40 16.92
CA CYS A 19 -3.15 -57.75 17.74
C CYS A 19 -3.70 -56.43 17.14
N GLY A 20 -4.98 -56.12 17.41
CA GLY A 20 -5.64 -54.83 17.09
C GLY A 20 -6.07 -54.63 15.63
N GLY A 21 -7.18 -53.97 15.31
CA GLY A 21 -8.26 -53.40 16.14
C GLY A 21 -9.46 -53.00 15.26
N LYS A 22 -10.69 -52.94 15.80
CA LYS A 22 -11.92 -52.71 15.00
C LYS A 22 -12.15 -51.23 14.64
N LYS A 23 -12.91 -51.04 13.56
CA LYS A 23 -13.40 -49.76 13.02
C LYS A 23 -13.94 -48.81 14.10
N GLY A 24 -13.51 -47.55 14.05
CA GLY A 24 -14.29 -46.40 14.52
C GLY A 24 -14.87 -45.66 13.32
N VAL A 25 -16.07 -45.08 13.46
CA VAL A 25 -16.57 -44.08 12.51
C VAL A 25 -15.80 -42.79 12.76
N SER A 26 -15.34 -42.14 11.69
CA SER A 26 -15.02 -40.72 11.74
C SER A 26 -16.02 -40.02 10.84
N ASP A 27 -16.89 -39.20 11.43
CA ASP A 27 -17.75 -38.30 10.68
C ASP A 27 -16.88 -37.25 9.99
N LYS A 28 -16.44 -37.58 8.77
CA LYS A 28 -16.05 -36.58 7.80
C LYS A 28 -17.32 -36.04 7.17
N GLU A 29 -18.07 -35.33 8.01
CA GLU A 29 -18.90 -34.21 7.57
C GLU A 29 -18.05 -33.43 6.58
N SER A 30 -18.41 -33.51 5.29
CA SER A 30 -17.80 -32.67 4.29
C SER A 30 -18.31 -31.27 4.58
N VAL A 31 -17.58 -30.54 5.43
CA VAL A 31 -17.67 -29.10 5.55
C VAL A 31 -17.21 -28.54 4.19
N LEU A 32 -18.15 -28.60 3.25
CA LEU A 32 -18.31 -27.64 2.19
C LEU A 32 -18.33 -26.29 2.91
N ALA A 33 -17.16 -25.67 2.96
CA ALA A 33 -17.02 -24.29 3.38
C ALA A 33 -17.64 -23.42 2.28
N THR A 34 -18.97 -23.48 2.19
CA THR A 34 -19.80 -22.37 1.73
C THR A 34 -19.58 -21.25 2.74
N MET A 35 -18.43 -20.57 2.58
CA MET A 35 -18.20 -19.21 3.04
C MET A 35 -19.09 -18.32 2.16
N ASP A 36 -20.40 -18.47 2.34
CA ASP A 36 -21.43 -17.93 1.49
C ASP A 36 -21.57 -16.44 1.76
N SER A 37 -21.02 -15.65 0.82
CA SER A 37 -20.79 -14.21 0.89
C SER A 37 -20.11 -13.70 2.16
N VAL A 38 -18.93 -13.09 2.00
CA VAL A 38 -18.50 -12.07 2.98
C VAL A 38 -19.54 -10.95 3.05
N ASP A 39 -19.71 -10.38 4.25
CA ASP A 39 -20.83 -9.51 4.60
C ASP A 39 -20.82 -8.16 3.85
N ALA A 40 -21.97 -7.51 3.79
CA ALA A 40 -22.29 -6.43 2.86
C ALA A 40 -21.36 -5.21 2.94
N HIS A 41 -20.77 -4.85 1.78
CA HIS A 41 -20.20 -3.53 1.43
C HIS A 41 -19.61 -2.72 2.61
N GLY A 42 -18.72 -3.34 3.37
CA GLY A 42 -18.17 -2.78 4.60
C GLY A 42 -17.40 -1.47 4.40
N LEU A 43 -17.24 -0.68 5.46
CA LEU A 43 -16.53 0.59 5.43
C LEU A 43 -15.04 0.39 5.09
N GLN A 44 -14.67 0.69 3.85
CA GLN A 44 -13.35 0.47 3.27
C GLN A 44 -12.34 1.52 3.75
N ARG A 45 -11.08 1.11 3.93
CA ARG A 45 -9.98 1.96 4.42
C ARG A 45 -8.70 1.63 3.64
N MET A 46 -7.92 2.65 3.27
CA MET A 46 -6.56 2.40 2.77
C MET A 46 -5.64 1.93 3.90
N GLN A 47 -4.64 1.11 3.57
CA GLN A 47 -3.57 0.80 4.51
C GLN A 47 -2.83 2.09 4.91
N THR A 48 -2.48 2.21 6.20
CA THR A 48 -1.58 3.27 6.68
C THR A 48 -0.21 3.15 6.03
N SER A 49 0.46 4.28 5.80
CA SER A 49 1.83 4.29 5.29
C SER A 49 2.67 5.34 6.00
N LYS A 50 3.99 5.09 6.05
CA LYS A 50 5.00 6.04 6.51
C LYS A 50 6.22 5.92 5.59
N SER A 51 6.75 7.06 5.15
CA SER A 51 8.04 7.15 4.47
C SER A 51 8.90 8.21 5.14
N GLU A 52 10.22 8.00 5.11
CA GLU A 52 11.23 8.91 5.63
C GLU A 52 12.28 9.10 4.54
N THR A 53 12.82 10.31 4.39
CA THR A 53 13.77 10.64 3.31
C THR A 53 14.70 11.78 3.72
N ASP A 54 16.00 11.51 3.69
CA ASP A 54 17.05 12.50 3.94
C ASP A 54 17.63 13.03 2.62
N PHE A 55 17.83 14.35 2.53
CA PHE A 55 18.40 15.00 1.34
C PHE A 55 19.08 16.34 1.65
N LYS A 56 19.94 16.82 0.74
CA LYS A 56 20.61 18.12 0.84
C LYS A 56 19.98 19.14 -0.10
N PHE A 57 19.46 20.26 0.43
CA PHE A 57 18.97 21.40 -0.36
C PHE A 57 19.70 22.68 0.05
N LYS A 58 20.24 23.42 -0.94
CA LYS A 58 21.06 24.64 -0.74
C LYS A 58 22.18 24.44 0.31
N GLY A 59 22.87 23.30 0.24
CA GLY A 59 23.98 22.93 1.12
C GLY A 59 23.60 22.52 2.55
N LYS A 60 22.32 22.57 2.93
CA LYS A 60 21.83 22.14 4.25
C LYS A 60 21.14 20.77 4.15
N ASP A 61 21.31 19.96 5.19
CA ASP A 61 20.63 18.68 5.34
C ASP A 61 19.18 18.86 5.81
N TYR A 62 18.28 18.08 5.22
CA TYR A 62 16.86 18.01 5.55
C TYR A 62 16.46 16.56 5.78
N HIS A 63 15.52 16.37 6.68
CA HIS A 63 14.87 15.10 6.98
C HIS A 63 13.36 15.26 6.80
N SER A 64 12.78 14.49 5.87
CA SER A 64 11.37 14.51 5.53
C SER A 64 10.67 13.26 6.07
N ILE A 65 9.52 13.43 6.72
CA ILE A 65 8.62 12.33 7.12
C ILE A 65 7.25 12.57 6.49
N VAL A 66 6.70 11.56 5.81
CA VAL A 66 5.32 11.56 5.33
C VAL A 66 4.56 10.38 5.93
N SER A 67 3.39 10.62 6.52
CA SER A 67 2.55 9.59 7.15
C SER A 67 1.09 9.68 6.67
N ARG A 68 0.57 8.65 5.99
CA ARG A 68 -0.85 8.53 5.61
C ARG A 68 -1.62 7.70 6.63
N THR A 69 -2.76 8.22 7.07
CA THR A 69 -3.75 7.44 7.82
C THR A 69 -5.17 7.75 7.36
N PRO A 70 -6.09 6.76 7.32
CA PRO A 70 -7.53 7.03 7.23
C PRO A 70 -7.99 8.00 8.32
N ASP A 71 -9.01 8.79 8.04
CA ASP A 71 -9.61 9.72 8.98
C ASP A 71 -11.15 9.68 8.94
N GLU A 72 -11.74 8.94 9.88
CA GLU A 72 -13.19 8.75 10.02
C GLU A 72 -13.94 10.01 10.49
N SER A 73 -13.24 11.14 10.69
CA SER A 73 -13.87 12.45 10.84
C SER A 73 -14.11 13.20 9.52
N LEU A 74 -13.56 12.71 8.41
CA LEU A 74 -13.78 13.25 7.07
C LEU A 74 -15.04 12.62 6.41
N PRO A 75 -15.71 13.33 5.49
CA PRO A 75 -16.85 12.76 4.76
C PRO A 75 -16.48 11.47 4.01
N HIS A 76 -17.23 10.39 4.25
CA HIS A 76 -17.05 9.13 3.56
C HIS A 76 -17.48 9.19 2.09
N ILE A 77 -16.79 8.45 1.23
CA ILE A 77 -16.90 8.55 -0.23
C ILE A 77 -17.68 7.37 -0.81
N LYS A 78 -18.70 7.70 -1.61
CA LYS A 78 -19.45 6.82 -2.54
C LYS A 78 -18.65 6.38 -3.76
N ASN A 79 -18.41 5.10 -4.03
CA ASN A 79 -18.15 4.66 -5.42
C ASN A 79 -19.46 4.30 -6.16
N GLU A 80 -19.37 4.04 -7.47
CA GLU A 80 -20.54 3.70 -8.31
C GLU A 80 -21.18 2.35 -7.96
N MET A 81 -20.43 1.44 -7.32
CA MET A 81 -20.92 0.15 -6.83
C MET A 81 -21.60 0.22 -5.45
N GLY A 82 -21.54 1.38 -4.78
CA GLY A 82 -22.11 1.61 -3.44
C GLY A 82 -21.16 1.34 -2.27
N ASP A 83 -19.96 0.81 -2.52
CA ASP A 83 -18.90 0.67 -1.51
C ASP A 83 -18.56 2.04 -0.92
N THR A 84 -18.41 2.10 0.40
CA THR A 84 -18.19 3.34 1.14
C THR A 84 -16.76 3.38 1.68
N TYR A 85 -16.01 4.46 1.40
CA TYR A 85 -14.59 4.61 1.76
C TYR A 85 -14.37 5.71 2.79
N VAL A 86 -13.44 5.47 3.70
CA VAL A 86 -12.84 6.50 4.57
C VAL A 86 -11.75 7.24 3.79
N ASP A 87 -11.83 8.57 3.73
CA ASP A 87 -10.78 9.42 3.15
C ASP A 87 -9.54 9.50 4.08
N ASN A 88 -8.38 9.88 3.55
CA ASN A 88 -7.15 9.93 4.32
C ASN A 88 -6.76 11.36 4.71
N LYS A 89 -6.05 11.45 5.83
CA LYS A 89 -5.11 12.55 6.10
C LYS A 89 -3.68 12.12 5.83
N ILE A 90 -2.85 13.06 5.39
CA ILE A 90 -1.41 12.85 5.24
C ILE A 90 -0.65 13.93 6.01
N VAL A 91 0.15 13.52 6.99
CA VAL A 91 1.03 14.43 7.74
C VAL A 91 2.39 14.47 7.06
N LEU A 92 2.79 15.64 6.56
CA LEU A 92 4.14 15.90 6.04
C LEU A 92 4.90 16.80 7.02
N ARG A 93 6.06 16.33 7.47
CA ARG A 93 7.02 17.06 8.29
C ARG A 93 8.34 17.19 7.56
N LEU A 94 8.90 18.38 7.58
CA LEU A 94 10.20 18.70 6.99
C LEU A 94 11.07 19.39 8.04
N MET A 95 12.09 18.67 8.50
CA MET A 95 13.11 19.16 9.43
C MET A 95 14.37 19.58 8.67
N ARG A 96 15.13 20.50 9.24
CA ARG A 96 16.44 20.96 8.75
C ARG A 96 17.41 21.01 9.93
N GLY A 97 18.06 19.89 10.20
CA GLY A 97 18.58 19.64 11.56
C GLY A 97 17.45 19.78 12.58
N ASN A 98 17.64 20.61 13.60
CA ASN A 98 16.65 20.83 14.65
C ASN A 98 15.54 21.84 14.27
N GLU A 99 15.61 22.48 13.10
CA GLU A 99 14.64 23.47 12.64
C GLU A 99 13.44 22.80 11.95
N LYS A 100 12.21 23.08 12.41
CA LYS A 100 10.98 22.60 11.75
C LYS A 100 10.57 23.55 10.63
N VAL A 101 10.99 23.26 9.40
CA VAL A 101 10.73 24.10 8.21
C VAL A 101 9.28 23.97 7.74
N PHE A 102 8.68 22.78 7.88
CA PHE A 102 7.27 22.55 7.53
C PHE A 102 6.67 21.43 8.39
N ASP A 103 5.40 21.54 8.75
CA ASP A 103 4.62 20.52 9.49
C ASP A 103 3.14 20.79 9.24
N LYS A 104 2.53 19.98 8.38
CA LYS A 104 1.12 20.13 7.98
C LYS A 104 0.45 18.77 7.83
N THR A 105 -0.76 18.67 8.35
CA THR A 105 -1.75 17.68 7.96
C THR A 105 -2.47 18.14 6.69
N PHE A 106 -2.43 17.32 5.65
CA PHE A 106 -3.17 17.48 4.40
C PHE A 106 -4.44 16.62 4.40
N THR A 107 -5.45 17.12 3.71
CA THR A 107 -6.64 16.41 3.24
C THR A 107 -6.79 16.67 1.74
N LYS A 108 -7.67 15.96 1.03
CA LYS A 108 -7.91 16.26 -0.40
C LYS A 108 -8.36 17.72 -0.62
N ASN A 109 -9.04 18.33 0.35
CA ASN A 109 -9.53 19.71 0.27
C ASN A 109 -8.41 20.76 0.15
N ASP A 110 -7.17 20.45 0.55
CA ASP A 110 -6.02 21.34 0.35
C ASP A 110 -5.66 21.57 -1.13
N PHE A 111 -6.15 20.72 -2.02
CA PHE A 111 -5.95 20.81 -3.48
C PHE A 111 -7.15 21.43 -4.23
N SER A 112 -8.18 21.87 -3.51
CA SER A 112 -9.43 22.43 -4.08
C SER A 112 -9.27 23.70 -4.92
N SER A 113 -8.11 24.35 -4.88
CA SER A 113 -7.76 25.48 -5.75
C SER A 113 -7.25 25.07 -7.13
N VAL A 114 -6.93 23.79 -7.35
CA VAL A 114 -6.37 23.26 -8.61
C VAL A 114 -7.03 21.96 -9.12
N VAL A 115 -7.95 21.37 -8.33
CA VAL A 115 -8.74 20.19 -8.70
C VAL A 115 -10.22 20.58 -8.80
N ASP A 116 -10.89 20.12 -9.85
CA ASP A 116 -12.34 20.31 -10.02
C ASP A 116 -13.14 19.73 -8.84
N ALA A 117 -14.21 20.43 -8.45
CA ALA A 117 -15.03 20.07 -7.28
C ALA A 117 -15.78 18.74 -7.45
N LYS A 118 -16.20 18.36 -8.67
CA LYS A 118 -16.87 17.08 -8.93
C LYS A 118 -15.87 15.92 -8.91
N PHE A 119 -14.65 16.11 -9.38
CA PHE A 119 -13.58 15.13 -9.16
C PHE A 119 -13.31 14.98 -7.66
N LEU A 120 -13.02 16.10 -6.99
CA LEU A 120 -12.58 16.12 -5.60
C LEU A 120 -13.64 15.61 -4.62
N SER A 121 -14.94 15.80 -4.89
CA SER A 121 -16.00 15.25 -4.05
C SER A 121 -16.01 13.71 -4.04
N ASN A 122 -15.65 13.08 -5.17
CA ASN A 122 -15.74 11.63 -5.37
C ASN A 122 -14.38 10.90 -5.25
N SER A 123 -13.27 11.63 -5.11
CA SER A 123 -11.93 11.07 -4.88
C SER A 123 -11.60 10.86 -3.40
N ILE A 124 -10.51 10.16 -3.10
CA ILE A 124 -9.82 10.17 -1.80
C ILE A 124 -8.42 10.76 -1.94
N LEU A 125 -7.83 11.27 -0.85
CA LEU A 125 -6.41 11.62 -0.79
C LEU A 125 -5.59 10.32 -0.77
N GLU A 126 -4.85 10.07 -1.85
CA GLU A 126 -4.10 8.84 -2.01
C GLU A 126 -2.68 8.96 -1.46
N GLY A 127 -1.92 9.96 -1.91
CA GLY A 127 -0.48 9.98 -1.67
C GLY A 127 0.13 11.37 -1.61
N ILE A 128 1.23 11.48 -0.87
CA ILE A 128 2.26 12.50 -0.99
C ILE A 128 3.60 11.75 -0.88
N VAL A 129 4.54 12.00 -1.79
CA VAL A 129 5.85 11.33 -1.85
C VAL A 129 6.91 12.37 -2.20
N TYR A 130 8.08 12.32 -1.57
CA TYR A 130 9.21 13.15 -2.01
C TYR A 130 9.59 12.77 -3.45
N ASP A 131 9.68 13.77 -4.32
CA ASP A 131 9.98 13.61 -5.75
C ASP A 131 11.40 14.10 -6.04
N LYS A 132 11.63 15.42 -5.94
CA LYS A 132 12.93 16.01 -6.27
C LYS A 132 13.17 17.38 -5.65
N ILE A 133 14.38 17.88 -5.84
CA ILE A 133 14.77 19.26 -5.53
C ILE A 133 14.82 20.08 -6.81
N THR A 134 14.35 21.32 -6.74
CA THR A 134 14.38 22.31 -7.82
C THR A 134 15.01 23.62 -7.33
N SER A 135 15.22 24.60 -8.22
CA SER A 135 15.67 25.93 -7.79
C SER A 135 14.61 26.68 -6.97
N GLN A 136 13.33 26.39 -7.24
CA GLN A 136 12.17 26.94 -6.54
C GLN A 136 12.02 26.36 -5.12
N GLY A 137 12.16 25.04 -4.97
CA GLY A 137 11.95 24.37 -3.69
C GLY A 137 12.11 22.86 -3.72
N ILE A 138 11.77 22.24 -2.59
CA ILE A 138 11.64 20.79 -2.43
C ILE A 138 10.26 20.40 -2.97
N VAL A 139 10.22 19.46 -3.92
CA VAL A 139 9.00 19.04 -4.60
C VAL A 139 8.58 17.67 -4.12
N TYR A 140 7.29 17.57 -3.80
CA TYR A 140 6.60 16.33 -3.53
C TYR A 140 5.58 16.09 -4.63
N ALA A 141 5.56 14.87 -5.18
CA ALA A 141 4.42 14.39 -5.94
C ALA A 141 3.27 14.11 -4.97
N ALA A 142 2.04 14.38 -5.39
CA ALA A 142 0.82 14.08 -4.64
C ALA A 142 -0.25 13.53 -5.58
N SER A 143 -1.23 12.82 -5.04
CA SER A 143 -2.34 12.28 -5.83
C SER A 143 -3.65 12.21 -5.04
N VAL A 144 -4.74 12.41 -5.77
CA VAL A 144 -6.11 12.07 -5.37
C VAL A 144 -6.69 11.12 -6.40
N CYS A 145 -7.34 10.03 -5.97
CA CYS A 145 -7.83 8.98 -6.88
C CYS A 145 -9.28 8.58 -6.62
N TYR A 146 -9.95 8.01 -7.62
CA TYR A 146 -11.24 7.34 -7.43
C TYR A 146 -11.01 5.92 -6.88
N PRO A 147 -11.60 5.55 -5.72
CA PRO A 147 -11.42 4.23 -5.12
C PRO A 147 -11.75 3.07 -6.08
N GLN A 148 -11.03 1.95 -5.94
CA GLN A 148 -11.11 0.75 -6.81
C GLN A 148 -10.76 0.98 -8.31
N THR A 149 -10.19 2.14 -8.69
CA THR A 149 -9.75 2.39 -10.08
C THR A 149 -8.32 2.87 -10.15
N ASP A 150 -7.69 2.72 -11.31
CA ASP A 150 -6.39 3.32 -11.63
C ASP A 150 -6.48 4.83 -12.00
N LEU A 151 -7.65 5.45 -11.81
CA LEU A 151 -7.89 6.86 -12.16
C LEU A 151 -7.49 7.78 -11.01
N TYR A 152 -6.27 8.32 -11.10
CA TYR A 152 -5.73 9.34 -10.19
C TYR A 152 -5.46 10.66 -10.93
N MET A 153 -5.50 11.78 -10.19
CA MET A 153 -5.05 13.09 -10.68
C MET A 153 -3.67 13.41 -10.09
N PRO A 154 -2.62 13.55 -10.92
CA PRO A 154 -1.30 13.91 -10.43
C PRO A 154 -1.23 15.39 -10.03
N LEU A 155 -0.66 15.62 -8.86
CA LEU A 155 -0.52 16.91 -8.19
C LEU A 155 0.94 17.10 -7.76
N SER A 156 1.33 18.33 -7.51
CA SER A 156 2.65 18.66 -6.97
C SER A 156 2.55 19.69 -5.85
N ILE A 157 3.36 19.49 -4.81
CA ILE A 157 3.53 20.42 -3.70
C ILE A 157 4.98 20.87 -3.71
N THR A 158 5.23 22.17 -3.81
CA THR A 158 6.58 22.75 -3.70
C THR A 158 6.70 23.49 -2.37
N ILE A 159 7.69 23.11 -1.56
CA ILE A 159 8.00 23.76 -0.28
C ILE A 159 9.34 24.49 -0.39
N THR A 160 9.34 25.78 -0.07
CA THR A 160 10.55 26.61 -0.11
C THR A 160 11.44 26.40 1.12
N SER A 161 12.68 26.89 1.05
CA SER A 161 13.62 26.87 2.17
C SER A 161 13.21 27.74 3.39
N ASP A 162 12.11 28.47 3.30
CA ASP A 162 11.48 29.25 4.37
C ASP A 162 10.03 28.79 4.66
N GLY A 163 9.69 27.56 4.29
CA GLY A 163 8.43 26.90 4.68
C GLY A 163 7.19 27.34 3.91
N LYS A 164 7.32 28.21 2.88
CA LYS A 164 6.18 28.57 2.03
C LYS A 164 5.81 27.39 1.13
N MET A 165 4.52 27.09 1.05
CA MET A 165 3.96 26.03 0.21
C MET A 165 3.35 26.63 -1.05
N ASN A 166 3.53 25.96 -2.18
CA ASN A 166 2.76 26.16 -3.40
C ASN A 166 2.22 24.81 -3.90
N ILE A 167 1.02 24.80 -4.49
CA ILE A 167 0.35 23.60 -5.00
C ILE A 167 0.03 23.81 -6.47
N LYS A 168 0.21 22.77 -7.30
CA LYS A 168 -0.20 22.75 -8.71
C LYS A 168 -0.77 21.39 -9.09
N LYS A 169 -1.75 21.38 -10.00
CA LYS A 169 -2.01 20.22 -10.85
C LYS A 169 -0.79 19.95 -11.72
N VAL A 170 -0.49 18.69 -11.98
CA VAL A 170 0.49 18.28 -13.00
C VAL A 170 -0.33 17.98 -14.26
N ASP A 171 -0.12 18.78 -15.31
CA ASP A 171 -0.71 18.48 -16.60
C ASP A 171 0.11 17.38 -17.26
N MET A 172 -0.56 16.28 -17.60
CA MET A 172 0.03 15.24 -18.44
C MET A 172 0.08 15.81 -19.84
N LEU A 173 1.29 16.01 -20.36
CA LEU A 173 1.47 16.20 -21.80
C LEU A 173 1.12 14.88 -22.46
N GLU A 174 0.20 14.92 -23.43
CA GLU A 174 -0.05 13.77 -24.29
C GLU A 174 1.23 13.47 -25.07
N GLU A 175 1.66 12.21 -25.13
CA GLU A 175 2.75 11.81 -26.00
C GLU A 175 2.26 11.97 -27.45
N GLU A 176 2.76 13.01 -28.13
CA GLU A 176 2.47 13.29 -29.52
C GLU A 176 3.07 12.17 -30.37
N TYR A 177 2.27 11.14 -30.63
CA TYR A 177 2.66 10.01 -31.47
C TYR A 177 2.88 10.52 -32.90
N ASP A 178 4.14 10.76 -33.26
CA ASP A 178 4.57 11.04 -34.63
C ASP A 178 3.97 10.00 -35.59
N ASP A 179 3.04 10.45 -36.45
CA ASP A 179 2.40 9.61 -37.47
C ASP A 179 3.49 9.06 -38.41
N ILE A 180 3.86 7.78 -38.21
CA ILE A 180 4.87 7.11 -39.03
C ILE A 180 4.34 7.07 -40.47
N PRO A 181 4.97 7.75 -41.44
CA PRO A 181 4.43 7.87 -42.78
C PRO A 181 4.38 6.50 -43.46
N SER A 182 3.18 6.10 -43.87
CA SER A 182 2.98 4.88 -44.66
C SER A 182 3.62 5.02 -46.04
N ASN A 183 4.54 4.10 -46.35
CA ASN A 183 5.32 4.06 -47.59
C ASN A 183 4.76 3.03 -48.57
#